data_AF-A0A7U3V0X8-F1
#
_entry.id   AF-A0A7U3V0X8-F1
#
_cell.length_a   1.000
_cell.length_b   1.000
_cell.length_c   1.000
_cell.angle_alpha   90.00
_cell.angle_beta   90.00
_cell.angle_gamma   90.00
#
_symmetry.space_group_name_H-M   'P 1'
#
loop_
_entity.id
_entity.type
_entity.pdbx_description
1 polymer ?
#
loop_
_entity_poly.entity_id
_entity_poly.type
_entity_poly.pdbx_seq_one_letter_code
_entity_poly.pdbx_strand_id
1 'polypeptide(L)'
;MHPPPAGRRRPRHTAPLDIAALPELTRAHHQHRRAARHPAFTTALTWAATITTRWYDHHQHLTDRWHTRLTRLTTTNPHTQHGPASPTLTCRTLITYPETLTLAATLTRIPPHGLTPNAQARFLHHLADQLEINHLTPATHDPLWTRIHTR
;
A
#
# COMPACT_ATOMS: atom_id res chain seq x y z
N MET A 1 -14.51 -20.03 -48.20
CA MET A 1 -13.42 -20.10 -47.20
C MET A 1 -13.17 -18.67 -46.73
N HIS A 2 -13.75 -18.28 -45.60
CA HIS A 2 -13.81 -16.90 -45.12
C HIS A 2 -12.78 -16.74 -43.98
N PRO A 3 -11.86 -15.76 -44.00
CA PRO A 3 -10.95 -15.56 -42.88
C PRO A 3 -11.71 -14.98 -41.66
N PRO A 4 -11.34 -15.35 -40.42
CA PRO A 4 -11.96 -14.81 -39.21
C PRO A 4 -11.59 -13.34 -38.99
N PRO A 5 -12.48 -12.52 -38.41
CA PRO A 5 -12.19 -11.12 -38.14
C PRO A 5 -11.10 -10.97 -37.07
N ALA A 6 -10.08 -10.18 -37.41
CA ALA A 6 -9.00 -9.81 -36.51
C ALA A 6 -9.56 -9.27 -35.18
N GLY A 7 -9.14 -9.89 -34.08
CA GLY A 7 -9.54 -9.51 -32.73
C GLY A 7 -9.28 -8.02 -32.49
N ARG A 8 -10.35 -7.28 -32.19
CA ARG A 8 -10.27 -5.89 -31.72
C ARG A 8 -9.41 -5.86 -30.46
N ARG A 9 -8.14 -5.47 -30.59
CA ARG A 9 -7.33 -5.01 -29.47
C ARG A 9 -8.08 -3.82 -28.87
N ARG A 10 -8.74 -4.03 -27.73
CA ARG A 10 -9.24 -2.92 -26.91
C ARG A 10 -8.05 -1.97 -26.68
N PRO A 11 -8.19 -0.66 -26.94
CA PRO A 11 -7.14 0.28 -26.59
C PRO A 11 -6.98 0.19 -25.07
N ARG A 12 -5.88 -0.41 -24.61
CA ARG A 12 -5.49 -0.33 -23.22
C ARG A 12 -5.22 1.15 -22.99
N HIS A 13 -6.04 1.79 -22.17
CA HIS A 13 -5.89 3.19 -21.87
C HIS A 13 -4.54 3.37 -21.17
N THR A 14 -3.55 3.87 -21.91
CA THR A 14 -2.17 4.10 -21.48
C THR A 14 -1.95 5.52 -20.98
N ALA A 15 -3.03 6.23 -20.63
CA ALA A 15 -2.90 7.51 -19.95
C ALA A 15 -2.25 7.25 -18.57
N PRO A 16 -1.08 7.83 -18.29
CA PRO A 16 -0.45 7.68 -16.98
C PRO A 16 -1.35 8.33 -15.92
N LEU A 17 -1.51 7.63 -14.79
CA LEU A 17 -2.22 8.18 -13.63
C LEU A 17 -1.44 9.38 -13.09
N ASP A 18 -2.12 10.50 -12.93
CA ASP A 18 -1.59 11.62 -12.17
C ASP A 18 -1.71 11.31 -10.67
N ILE A 19 -0.57 10.88 -10.12
CA ILE A 19 -0.38 10.64 -8.68
C ILE A 19 0.32 11.81 -7.99
N ALA A 20 0.77 12.84 -8.73
CA ALA A 20 1.51 13.97 -8.18
C ALA A 20 0.62 14.85 -7.30
N ALA A 21 -0.67 14.94 -7.63
CA ALA A 21 -1.68 15.59 -6.78
C ALA A 21 -1.95 14.86 -5.45
N LEU A 22 -1.39 13.66 -5.27
CA LEU A 22 -1.54 12.83 -4.07
C LEU A 22 -0.15 12.56 -3.46
N PRO A 23 0.38 13.48 -2.62
CA PRO A 23 1.74 13.40 -2.12
C PRO A 23 2.01 12.13 -1.31
N GLU A 24 1.00 11.61 -0.60
CA GLU A 24 1.06 10.33 0.10
C GLU A 24 1.29 9.14 -0.85
N LEU A 25 0.60 9.10 -2.00
CA LEU A 25 0.77 8.05 -3.00
C LEU A 25 2.12 8.16 -3.70
N THR A 26 2.55 9.38 -3.99
CA THR A 26 3.89 9.64 -4.56
C THR A 26 4.98 9.17 -3.59
N ARG A 27 4.86 9.48 -2.30
CA ARG A 27 5.78 9.02 -1.25
C ARG A 27 5.81 7.50 -1.15
N ALA A 28 4.64 6.85 -1.05
CA ALA A 28 4.52 5.40 -0.99
C ALA A 28 5.11 4.73 -2.24
N HIS A 29 4.88 5.30 -3.43
CA HIS A 29 5.44 4.80 -4.68
C HIS A 29 6.98 4.85 -4.69
N HIS A 30 7.58 5.94 -4.25
CA HIS A 30 9.04 6.04 -4.15
C HIS A 30 9.63 5.08 -3.11
N GLN A 31 8.98 4.96 -1.94
CA GLN A 31 9.38 4.01 -0.91
C GLN A 31 9.31 2.59 -1.41
N HIS A 32 8.23 2.21 -2.08
CA HIS A 32 8.07 0.91 -2.73
C HIS A 32 9.18 0.64 -3.73
N ARG A 33 9.45 1.56 -4.66
CA ARG A 33 10.52 1.37 -5.67
C ARG A 33 11.89 1.16 -5.06
N ARG A 34 12.18 1.79 -3.92
CA ARG A 34 13.42 1.59 -3.18
C ARG A 34 13.41 0.25 -2.44
N ALA A 35 12.34 -0.05 -1.72
CA ALA A 35 12.21 -1.24 -0.90
C ALA A 35 12.10 -2.53 -1.73
N ALA A 36 11.51 -2.49 -2.93
CA ALA A 36 11.40 -3.64 -3.84
C ALA A 36 12.75 -4.20 -4.30
N ARG A 37 13.85 -3.44 -4.11
CA ARG A 37 15.22 -3.90 -4.36
C ARG A 37 15.78 -4.71 -3.19
N HIS A 38 15.13 -4.69 -2.04
CA HIS A 38 15.57 -5.37 -0.84
C HIS A 38 15.14 -6.85 -0.87
N PRO A 39 16.03 -7.81 -0.57
CA PRO A 39 15.74 -9.24 -0.66
C PRO A 39 14.59 -9.66 0.28
N ALA A 40 14.44 -8.99 1.43
CA ALA A 40 13.36 -9.27 2.37
C ALA A 40 12.00 -8.61 2.00
N PHE A 41 11.91 -7.89 0.87
CA PHE A 41 10.72 -7.11 0.54
C PHE A 41 9.49 -7.96 0.29
N THR A 42 9.62 -9.09 -0.41
CA THR A 42 8.49 -10.00 -0.66
C THR A 42 7.90 -10.52 0.65
N THR A 43 8.76 -10.95 1.58
CA THR A 43 8.33 -11.39 2.92
C THR A 43 7.68 -10.25 3.71
N ALA A 44 8.29 -9.06 3.67
CA ALA A 44 7.73 -7.87 4.31
C ALA A 44 6.36 -7.47 3.73
N LEU A 45 6.16 -7.64 2.42
CA LEU A 45 4.90 -7.37 1.75
C LEU A 45 3.81 -8.35 2.18
N THR A 46 4.13 -9.64 2.32
CA THR A 46 3.19 -10.64 2.85
C THR A 46 2.76 -10.29 4.28
N TRP A 47 3.71 -9.98 5.17
CA TRP A 47 3.41 -9.54 6.53
C TRP A 47 2.56 -8.27 6.54
N ALA A 48 2.95 -7.27 5.74
CA ALA A 48 2.23 -6.02 5.66
C ALA A 48 0.78 -6.24 5.20
N ALA A 49 0.54 -7.10 4.20
CA ALA A 49 -0.80 -7.39 3.71
C ALA A 49 -1.69 -8.04 4.78
N THR A 50 -1.14 -8.97 5.58
CA THR A 50 -1.85 -9.58 6.70
C THR A 50 -2.19 -8.55 7.78
N ILE A 51 -1.22 -7.71 8.15
CA ILE A 51 -1.41 -6.68 9.19
C ILE A 51 -2.45 -5.66 8.74
N THR A 52 -2.34 -5.13 7.53
CA THR A 52 -3.27 -4.10 7.04
C THR A 52 -4.67 -4.65 6.83
N THR A 53 -4.84 -5.87 6.31
CA THR A 53 -6.17 -6.51 6.20
C THR A 53 -6.85 -6.54 7.56
N ARG A 54 -6.12 -7.01 8.59
CA ARG A 54 -6.61 -7.05 9.96
C ARG A 54 -6.92 -5.65 10.50
N TRP A 55 -6.13 -4.64 10.15
CA TRP A 55 -6.42 -3.26 10.53
C TRP A 55 -7.67 -2.71 9.85
N TYR A 56 -7.92 -3.02 8.58
CA TYR A 56 -9.16 -2.61 7.90
C TYR A 56 -10.40 -3.26 8.50
N ASP A 57 -10.29 -4.51 8.95
CA ASP A 57 -11.38 -5.20 9.63
C ASP A 57 -11.70 -4.60 11.01
N HIS A 58 -10.72 -3.94 11.66
CA HIS A 58 -10.85 -3.46 13.05
C HIS A 58 -10.88 -1.93 13.20
N HIS A 59 -10.38 -1.13 12.25
CA HIS A 59 -10.25 0.32 12.38
C HIS A 59 -11.05 1.09 11.32
N GLN A 60 -12.17 1.68 11.76
CA GLN A 60 -13.05 2.51 10.93
C GLN A 60 -12.31 3.68 10.24
N HIS A 61 -11.35 4.30 10.94
CA HIS A 61 -10.63 5.47 10.43
C HIS A 61 -9.70 5.17 9.23
N LEU A 62 -9.21 3.94 9.07
CA LEU A 62 -8.38 3.58 7.91
C LEU A 62 -9.23 3.42 6.65
N THR A 63 -10.44 2.90 6.81
CA THR A 63 -11.43 2.77 5.73
C THR A 63 -11.89 4.15 5.23
N ASP A 64 -12.13 5.12 6.11
CA ASP A 64 -12.52 6.48 5.72
C ASP A 64 -11.42 7.23 4.96
N ARG A 65 -10.17 7.07 5.39
CA ARG A 65 -9.00 7.63 4.70
C ARG A 65 -8.82 7.01 3.32
N TRP A 66 -9.07 5.71 3.18
CA TRP A 66 -9.07 5.03 1.89
C TRP A 66 -10.12 5.62 0.94
N HIS A 67 -11.38 5.73 1.39
CA HIS A 67 -12.45 6.33 0.58
C HIS A 67 -12.09 7.74 0.12
N THR A 68 -11.60 8.58 1.03
CA THR A 68 -11.23 9.97 0.72
C THR A 68 -10.17 10.06 -0.37
N ARG A 69 -9.13 9.21 -0.32
CA ARG A 69 -8.07 9.19 -1.33
C ARG A 69 -8.56 8.64 -2.66
N LEU A 70 -9.40 7.61 -2.64
CA LEU A 70 -10.02 7.08 -3.85
C LEU A 70 -10.84 8.17 -4.56
N THR A 71 -11.65 8.93 -3.82
CA THR A 71 -12.40 10.07 -4.37
C THR A 71 -11.47 11.09 -5.02
N ARG A 72 -10.43 11.54 -4.32
CA ARG A 72 -9.46 12.53 -4.88
C ARG A 72 -8.74 12.02 -6.11
N LEU A 73 -8.36 10.74 -6.13
CA LEU A 73 -7.69 10.12 -7.28
C LEU A 73 -8.63 10.06 -8.49
N THR A 74 -9.89 9.69 -8.28
CA THR A 74 -10.91 9.69 -9.33
C THR A 74 -11.22 11.10 -9.83
N THR A 75 -11.28 12.11 -8.96
CA THR A 75 -11.48 13.51 -9.35
C THR A 75 -10.32 14.05 -10.18
N THR A 76 -9.08 13.72 -9.82
CA THR A 76 -7.88 14.21 -10.52
C THR A 76 -7.64 13.47 -11.85
N ASN A 77 -8.18 12.25 -11.98
CA ASN A 77 -8.01 11.41 -13.15
C ASN A 77 -9.37 11.12 -13.83
N PRO A 78 -10.08 12.14 -14.36
CA PRO A 78 -11.42 11.97 -14.91
C PRO A 78 -11.45 11.01 -16.12
N HIS A 79 -10.34 10.90 -16.86
CA HIS A 79 -10.17 9.98 -17.97
C HIS A 79 -10.27 8.49 -17.57
N THR A 80 -10.14 8.17 -16.28
CA THR A 80 -10.30 6.81 -15.74
C THR A 80 -11.76 6.39 -15.57
N GLN A 81 -12.72 7.32 -15.70
CA GLN A 81 -14.15 7.07 -15.47
C GLN A 81 -14.85 6.38 -16.65
N HIS A 82 -14.25 6.31 -17.85
CA HIS A 82 -14.94 5.89 -19.08
C HIS A 82 -14.31 4.68 -19.80
N GLY A 83 -13.48 3.90 -19.11
CA GLY A 83 -12.89 2.67 -19.64
C GLY A 83 -13.50 1.38 -19.07
N PRO A 84 -13.41 0.24 -19.77
CA PRO A 84 -13.88 -1.07 -19.27
C PRO A 84 -13.05 -1.61 -18.09
N ALA A 85 -12.06 -0.87 -17.61
CA ALA A 85 -11.24 -1.21 -16.46
C ALA A 85 -11.50 -0.16 -15.37
N SER A 86 -12.23 -0.58 -14.33
CA SER A 86 -12.50 0.25 -13.15
C SER A 86 -11.19 0.87 -12.62
N PRO A 87 -11.17 2.14 -12.17
CA PRO A 87 -10.03 2.75 -11.50
C PRO A 87 -9.44 1.86 -10.40
N THR A 88 -10.29 1.12 -9.68
CA THR A 88 -9.94 0.15 -8.64
C THR A 88 -9.11 -1.04 -9.16
N LEU A 89 -9.32 -1.46 -10.42
CA LEU A 89 -8.59 -2.55 -11.06
C LEU A 89 -7.31 -2.07 -11.76
N THR A 90 -7.38 -0.94 -12.47
CA THR A 90 -6.23 -0.38 -13.19
C THR A 90 -5.15 0.13 -12.24
N CYS A 91 -5.57 0.68 -11.11
CA CYS A 91 -4.65 1.16 -10.11
C CYS A 91 -4.44 0.13 -9.00
N ARG A 92 -4.95 -1.11 -9.08
CA ARG A 92 -4.95 -2.08 -7.97
C ARG A 92 -3.58 -2.17 -7.31
N THR A 93 -2.48 -2.17 -8.03
CA THR A 93 -1.13 -2.26 -7.43
C THR A 93 -0.63 -0.95 -6.78
N LEU A 94 -1.17 0.21 -7.16
CA LEU A 94 -0.91 1.56 -6.60
C LEU A 94 -1.97 1.99 -5.56
N ILE A 95 -3.16 1.38 -5.59
CA ILE A 95 -4.36 1.68 -4.81
C ILE A 95 -4.64 0.60 -3.76
N THR A 96 -4.11 -0.63 -3.89
CA THR A 96 -4.55 -1.73 -3.01
C THR A 96 -4.37 -1.28 -1.59
N TYR A 97 -3.19 -0.80 -1.15
CA TYR A 97 -3.04 -0.07 0.11
C TYR A 97 -1.66 0.62 0.15
N PRO A 98 -1.54 1.95 -0.04
CA PRO A 98 -0.26 2.63 0.15
C PRO A 98 0.27 2.43 1.58
N GLU A 99 -0.61 2.24 2.56
CA GLU A 99 -0.27 1.80 3.92
C GLU A 99 0.44 0.46 3.94
N THR A 100 0.00 -0.52 3.14
CA THR A 100 0.68 -1.82 3.05
C THR A 100 2.06 -1.66 2.43
N LEU A 101 2.23 -0.78 1.44
CA LEU A 101 3.55 -0.55 0.83
C LEU A 101 4.49 0.20 1.78
N THR A 102 4.00 1.23 2.46
CA THR A 102 4.74 1.97 3.48
C THR A 102 5.09 1.05 4.66
N LEU A 103 4.15 0.21 5.10
CA LEU A 103 4.39 -0.81 6.13
C LEU A 103 5.45 -1.80 5.64
N ALA A 104 5.32 -2.39 4.45
CA ALA A 104 6.30 -3.32 3.90
C ALA A 104 7.70 -2.69 3.81
N ALA A 105 7.81 -1.47 3.29
CA ALA A 105 9.07 -0.74 3.20
C ALA A 105 9.67 -0.40 4.58
N THR A 106 8.84 -0.24 5.59
CA THR A 106 9.29 0.00 6.97
C THR A 106 9.71 -1.32 7.63
N LEU A 107 8.96 -2.40 7.39
CA LEU A 107 9.26 -3.75 7.87
C LEU A 107 10.58 -4.31 7.30
N THR A 108 11.00 -3.91 6.09
CA THR A 108 12.34 -4.29 5.58
C THR A 108 13.49 -3.70 6.40
N ARG A 109 13.24 -2.69 7.24
CA ARG A 109 14.26 -2.10 8.13
C ARG A 109 14.36 -2.83 9.47
N ILE A 110 13.47 -3.78 9.75
CA ILE A 110 13.54 -4.60 10.95
C ILE A 110 14.66 -5.63 10.75
N PRO A 111 15.67 -5.67 11.64
CA PRO A 111 16.71 -6.69 11.59
C PRO A 111 16.12 -8.10 11.73
N PRO A 112 16.80 -9.14 11.23
CA PRO A 112 16.34 -10.53 11.39
C PRO A 112 16.13 -10.93 12.85
N HIS A 113 16.97 -10.39 13.75
CA HIS A 113 16.94 -10.61 15.20
C HIS A 113 15.98 -9.67 15.96
N GLY A 114 15.06 -9.02 15.25
CA GLY A 114 14.08 -8.12 15.83
C GLY A 114 14.66 -6.76 16.27
N LEU A 115 13.85 -5.99 17.00
CA LEU A 115 14.22 -4.68 17.51
C LEU A 115 14.53 -4.73 19.02
N THR A 116 15.48 -3.91 19.47
CA THR A 116 15.68 -3.66 20.90
C THR A 116 14.49 -2.91 21.49
N PRO A 117 14.20 -3.01 22.80
CA PRO A 117 13.06 -2.31 23.41
C PRO A 117 13.01 -0.80 23.11
N ASN A 118 14.16 -0.12 23.18
CA ASN A 118 14.25 1.30 22.84
C ASN A 118 14.03 1.58 21.35
N ALA A 119 14.40 0.65 20.46
CA ALA A 119 14.17 0.77 19.02
C ALA A 119 12.71 0.46 18.64
N GLN A 120 11.99 -0.35 19.40
CA GLN A 120 10.58 -0.69 19.16
C GLN A 120 9.68 0.53 19.26
N ALA A 121 9.75 1.31 20.36
CA ALA A 121 8.92 2.50 20.53
C ALA A 121 9.18 3.54 19.43
N ARG A 122 10.46 3.76 19.08
CA ARG A 122 10.84 4.66 17.98
C ARG A 122 10.34 4.16 16.62
N PHE A 123 10.39 2.85 16.39
CA PHE A 123 9.87 2.24 15.18
C PHE A 123 8.36 2.43 15.06
N LEU A 124 7.61 2.19 16.14
CA LEU A 124 6.16 2.37 16.17
C LEU A 124 5.76 3.83 15.95
N HIS A 125 6.46 4.79 16.58
CA HIS A 125 6.27 6.21 16.33
C HIS A 125 6.55 6.57 14.87
N HIS A 126 7.70 6.14 14.33
CA HIS A 126 8.03 6.40 12.93
C HIS A 126 7.00 5.79 11.97
N LEU A 127 6.55 4.57 12.24
CA LEU A 127 5.52 3.91 11.45
C LEU A 127 4.18 4.65 11.53
N ALA A 128 3.79 5.11 12.73
CA ALA A 128 2.59 5.90 12.92
C ALA A 128 2.64 7.22 12.12
N ASP A 129 3.77 7.92 12.15
CA ASP A 129 3.99 9.15 11.38
C ASP A 129 3.91 8.88 9.86
N GLN A 130 4.51 7.79 9.39
CA GLN A 130 4.48 7.43 7.97
C GLN A 130 3.08 7.04 7.47
N LEU A 131 2.26 6.47 8.35
CA LEU A 131 0.87 6.12 8.10
C LEU A 131 -0.11 7.26 8.46
N GLU A 132 0.43 8.39 8.95
CA GLU A 132 -0.29 9.57 9.39
C GLU A 132 -1.37 9.27 10.45
N ILE A 133 -1.15 8.24 11.28
CA ILE A 133 -2.05 7.84 12.36
C ILE A 133 -1.55 8.39 13.70
N ASN A 134 -2.48 8.77 14.58
CA ASN A 134 -2.13 9.43 15.85
C ASN A 134 -1.26 8.55 16.76
N HIS A 135 -1.56 7.25 16.81
CA HIS A 135 -0.82 6.31 17.62
C HIS A 135 -1.00 4.89 17.11
N LEU A 136 0.08 4.09 17.13
CA LEU A 136 0.05 2.67 16.83
C LEU A 136 0.35 1.87 18.10
N THR A 137 -0.68 1.31 18.72
CA THR A 137 -0.57 0.32 19.81
C THR A 137 -0.94 -1.07 19.27
N PRO A 138 0.00 -1.81 18.65
CA PRO A 138 -0.28 -3.19 18.27
C PRO A 138 -0.52 -4.03 19.53
N ALA A 139 -1.63 -4.76 19.58
CA ALA A 139 -1.91 -5.69 20.65
C ALA A 139 -0.89 -6.86 20.64
N THR A 140 -0.72 -7.57 21.76
CA THR A 140 0.24 -8.68 21.87
C THR A 140 0.00 -9.82 20.88
N HIS A 141 -1.23 -9.97 20.41
CA HIS A 141 -1.64 -10.95 19.40
C HIS A 141 -1.68 -10.36 17.98
N ASP A 142 -1.25 -9.11 17.80
CA ASP A 142 -1.13 -8.49 16.49
C ASP A 142 0.07 -9.09 15.72
N PRO A 143 -0.10 -9.48 14.45
CA PRO A 143 1.02 -9.91 13.61
C PRO A 143 2.19 -8.91 13.58
N LEU A 144 1.93 -7.60 13.71
CA LEU A 144 2.97 -6.58 13.85
C LEU A 144 3.75 -6.71 15.17
N TRP A 145 3.05 -7.00 16.28
CA TRP A 145 3.69 -7.25 17.57
C TRP A 145 4.65 -8.43 17.49
N THR A 146 4.22 -9.53 16.89
CA THR A 146 5.09 -10.68 16.64
C THR A 146 6.32 -10.24 15.85
N ARG A 147 6.13 -9.56 14.71
CA ARG A 147 7.24 -9.21 13.82
C ARG A 147 8.31 -8.31 14.44
N ILE A 148 7.95 -7.40 15.34
CA ILE A 148 8.91 -6.50 16.02
C ILE A 148 9.57 -7.16 17.26
N HIS A 149 8.95 -8.20 17.82
CA HIS A 149 9.43 -8.92 19.01
C HIS A 149 10.09 -10.28 18.70
N THR A 150 9.95 -10.83 17.50
CA THR A 150 10.68 -12.03 17.07
C THR A 150 12.18 -11.74 17.06
N ARG A 151 12.92 -12.44 17.92
CA ARG A 151 14.39 -12.43 17.99
C ARG A 151 14.97 -13.65 17.31
#